data_AF-A0A935NQT2-F1
#
_entry.id   AF-A0A935NQT2-F1
#
_cell.length_a   1.000
_cell.length_b   1.000
_cell.length_c   1.000
_cell.angle_alpha   90.00
_cell.angle_beta   90.00
_cell.angle_gamma   90.00
#
_symmetry.space_group_name_H-M   'P 1'
#
loop_
_entity.id
_entity.type
_entity.pdbx_description
1 polymer ?
#
loop_
_entity_poly.entity_id
_entity_poly.type
_entity_poly.pdbx_seq_one_letter_code
_entity_poly.pdbx_strand_id
1 'polypeptide(L)'
;MFCAGASLPALPSDSHAHDAKPAAAKKAAAEAPAASASDAKPAKPVVRAEPPQDPMDKLRERLAEKLGATKAAPSNPNVVRVAARASAEPGHAPAATAAAAAHAARAAAPRPRAAAAHDAPGAPEAGHAAHWSYEGAGGPSGWGAMKPEFAKCSTGTRQSPIDIREGIKVQLDPVQFDYRPSGFRVIDNGHTVQVNVAAGNSIEVMGRRYDLVQFHFHRPSEERIDGRQFDMVAHLVHKDAEGRLAVVAVLLDRGSAQPIVQTVWNNLPLEKGDEVPAKGSLDLNALLPPERSYFTYMGSLTTPPCSEGVLWMVMKQPVSISQEQIAIFSRLYPMNARPIQSASGRLIKESN
;
A
#
# COMPACT_ATOMS: atom_id res chain seq x y z
N MET A 1 -30.05 62.16 -38.96
CA MET A 1 -28.76 62.88 -39.01
C MET A 1 -27.68 61.81 -39.14
N PHE A 2 -27.10 61.72 -40.35
CA PHE A 2 -25.88 61.02 -40.83
C PHE A 2 -25.39 59.73 -40.13
N CYS A 3 -25.48 58.54 -40.75
CA CYS A 3 -24.61 57.94 -41.82
C CYS A 3 -23.27 57.41 -41.26
N ALA A 4 -22.66 56.28 -41.64
CA ALA A 4 -22.85 55.20 -42.63
C ALA A 4 -21.97 54.00 -42.16
N GLY A 5 -22.23 52.73 -42.50
CA GLY A 5 -21.82 52.06 -43.76
C GLY A 5 -20.30 51.78 -43.78
N ALA A 6 -19.77 50.59 -44.05
CA ALA A 6 -20.12 49.73 -45.18
C ALA A 6 -19.63 48.28 -45.04
N SER A 7 -20.25 47.45 -45.86
CA SER A 7 -20.09 46.01 -46.06
C SER A 7 -19.48 45.77 -47.46
N LEU A 8 -18.84 44.59 -47.63
CA LEU A 8 -18.63 43.82 -48.88
C LEU A 8 -17.61 44.36 -49.93
N PRO A 9 -17.02 43.51 -50.83
CA PRO A 9 -17.63 42.32 -51.45
C PRO A 9 -16.75 41.05 -51.64
N ALA A 10 -17.40 40.03 -52.19
CA ALA A 10 -16.90 38.73 -52.61
C ALA A 10 -16.65 38.63 -54.13
N LEU A 11 -16.04 37.48 -54.53
CA LEU A 11 -15.94 36.83 -55.86
C LEU A 11 -14.68 37.14 -56.71
N PRO A 12 -14.20 36.23 -57.61
CA PRO A 12 -14.87 35.04 -58.15
C PRO A 12 -14.08 33.71 -58.15
N SER A 13 -14.83 32.67 -58.52
CA SER A 13 -14.51 31.30 -58.92
C SER A 13 -13.63 31.17 -60.17
N ASP A 14 -12.84 30.10 -60.26
CA ASP A 14 -12.67 29.38 -61.53
C ASP A 14 -12.37 27.88 -61.34
N SER A 15 -13.04 27.13 -62.22
CA SER A 15 -13.05 25.69 -62.42
C SER A 15 -11.79 25.16 -63.10
N HIS A 16 -11.41 23.90 -62.84
CA HIS A 16 -11.20 22.91 -63.91
C HIS A 16 -11.16 21.49 -63.33
N ALA A 17 -12.15 20.70 -63.74
CA ALA A 17 -12.15 19.25 -63.68
C ALA A 17 -11.30 18.68 -64.84
N HIS A 18 -10.68 17.52 -64.63
CA HIS A 18 -10.63 16.48 -65.66
C HIS A 18 -10.47 15.09 -65.02
N ASP A 19 -11.49 14.26 -65.28
CA ASP A 19 -11.58 12.82 -65.07
C ASP A 19 -10.48 12.03 -65.77
N ALA A 20 -10.07 10.90 -65.16
CA ALA A 20 -10.23 9.55 -65.75
C ALA A 20 -9.55 8.45 -64.90
N LYS A 21 -10.32 7.43 -64.53
CA LYS A 21 -9.94 6.11 -63.99
C LYS A 21 -9.99 5.08 -65.16
N PRO A 22 -9.83 3.75 -64.99
CA PRO A 22 -8.86 2.87 -64.30
C PRO A 22 -8.15 1.90 -65.29
N ALA A 23 -7.13 1.13 -64.84
CA ALA A 23 -6.85 -0.20 -65.41
C ALA A 23 -6.09 -1.11 -64.41
N ALA A 24 -6.34 -2.42 -64.53
CA ALA A 24 -6.10 -3.45 -63.53
C ALA A 24 -4.92 -4.39 -63.84
N ALA A 25 -4.41 -5.01 -62.76
CA ALA A 25 -3.93 -6.40 -62.60
C ALA A 25 -2.78 -6.96 -63.48
N LYS A 26 -1.76 -7.56 -62.83
CA LYS A 26 -1.54 -9.02 -62.82
C LYS A 26 -0.39 -9.49 -61.89
N LYS A 27 -0.63 -10.69 -61.35
CA LYS A 27 0.17 -11.61 -60.49
C LYS A 27 1.29 -12.30 -61.28
N ALA A 28 2.37 -12.73 -60.61
CA ALA A 28 3.03 -14.02 -60.87
C ALA A 28 3.99 -14.43 -59.74
N ALA A 29 3.99 -15.73 -59.45
CA ALA A 29 4.87 -16.46 -58.55
C ALA A 29 5.59 -17.57 -59.37
N ALA A 30 6.80 -17.99 -58.95
CA ALA A 30 7.45 -19.30 -59.13
C ALA A 30 8.93 -19.15 -58.67
N GLU A 31 9.42 -19.83 -57.63
CA GLU A 31 9.84 -21.24 -57.49
C GLU A 31 11.27 -21.54 -57.98
N ALA A 32 12.02 -22.30 -57.17
CA ALA A 32 13.47 -22.50 -57.16
C ALA A 32 14.00 -23.57 -58.15
N PRO A 33 15.32 -23.80 -58.17
CA PRO A 33 15.80 -25.19 -58.08
C PRO A 33 17.03 -25.43 -57.18
N ALA A 34 17.15 -26.70 -56.73
CA ALA A 34 18.27 -27.34 -56.00
C ALA A 34 19.46 -27.67 -56.96
N ALA A 35 20.67 -28.14 -56.61
CA ALA A 35 21.28 -28.76 -55.43
C ALA A 35 22.84 -28.73 -55.56
N SER A 36 23.60 -28.88 -54.46
CA SER A 36 24.89 -29.62 -54.41
C SER A 36 25.42 -29.73 -52.97
N ALA A 37 25.84 -30.95 -52.58
CA ALA A 37 26.56 -31.37 -51.36
C ALA A 37 27.98 -30.75 -51.25
N SER A 38 28.79 -30.83 -50.20
CA SER A 38 28.93 -31.73 -49.04
C SER A 38 29.70 -31.02 -47.90
N ASP A 39 29.51 -31.46 -46.65
CA ASP A 39 30.57 -31.81 -45.68
C ASP A 39 30.01 -31.86 -44.25
N ALA A 40 29.70 -33.07 -43.80
CA ALA A 40 29.24 -33.37 -42.44
C ALA A 40 30.43 -33.79 -41.56
N LYS A 41 30.59 -33.11 -40.42
CA LYS A 41 31.52 -33.45 -39.32
C LYS A 41 30.72 -34.14 -38.20
N PRO A 42 31.25 -35.16 -37.50
CA PRO A 42 30.44 -36.06 -36.68
C PRO A 42 29.88 -35.40 -35.41
N ALA A 43 28.61 -35.69 -35.12
CA ALA A 43 27.89 -35.25 -33.95
C ALA A 43 28.36 -35.98 -32.68
N LYS A 44 28.60 -35.22 -31.60
CA LYS A 44 28.81 -35.72 -30.23
C LYS A 44 27.47 -36.13 -29.60
N PRO A 45 27.44 -37.02 -28.60
CA PRO A 45 26.20 -37.54 -28.03
C PRO A 45 25.43 -36.41 -27.32
N VAL A 46 24.14 -36.28 -27.65
CA VAL A 46 23.22 -35.38 -26.96
C VAL A 46 22.95 -35.96 -25.57
N VAL A 47 23.56 -35.36 -24.55
CA VAL A 47 23.11 -35.54 -23.17
C VAL A 47 21.75 -34.86 -23.05
N ARG A 48 20.73 -35.64 -22.73
CA ARG A 48 19.36 -35.15 -22.48
C ARG A 48 19.42 -34.13 -21.34
N ALA A 49 19.23 -32.86 -21.67
CA ALA A 49 19.09 -31.82 -20.65
C ALA A 49 17.84 -32.12 -19.81
N GLU A 50 17.99 -32.14 -18.49
CA GLU A 50 16.87 -32.22 -17.56
C GLU A 50 15.94 -31.02 -17.78
N PRO A 51 14.61 -31.20 -17.64
CA PRO A 51 13.66 -30.12 -17.82
C PRO A 51 13.93 -28.99 -16.82
N PRO A 52 13.71 -27.72 -17.20
CA PRO A 52 13.94 -26.59 -16.31
C PRO A 52 13.00 -26.71 -15.11
N GLN A 53 13.60 -26.88 -13.93
CA GLN A 53 12.84 -26.95 -12.68
C GLN A 53 12.09 -25.64 -12.44
N ASP A 54 10.79 -25.76 -12.12
CA ASP A 54 9.90 -24.67 -11.76
C ASP A 54 10.53 -23.85 -10.62
N PRO A 55 10.62 -22.51 -10.72
CA PRO A 55 11.08 -21.65 -9.64
C PRO A 55 10.40 -21.91 -8.28
N MET A 56 9.14 -22.37 -8.31
CA MET A 56 8.39 -22.74 -7.11
C MET A 56 8.86 -24.04 -6.47
N ASP A 57 9.40 -24.98 -7.25
CA ASP A 57 9.96 -26.22 -6.71
C ASP A 57 11.29 -25.96 -6.01
N LYS A 58 12.11 -25.05 -6.53
CA LYS A 58 13.34 -24.57 -5.84
C LYS A 58 13.02 -23.83 -4.54
N LEU A 59 11.90 -23.11 -4.49
CA LEU A 59 11.46 -22.45 -3.27
C LEU A 59 10.97 -23.47 -2.24
N ARG A 60 10.23 -24.49 -2.67
CA ARG A 60 9.78 -25.61 -1.81
C ARG A 60 10.96 -26.42 -1.26
N GLU A 61 11.96 -26.69 -2.09
CA GLU A 61 13.14 -27.47 -1.71
C GLU A 61 14.00 -26.72 -0.68
N ARG A 62 14.19 -25.41 -0.87
CA ARG A 62 14.88 -24.52 0.09
C ARG A 62 14.11 -24.35 1.40
N LEU A 63 12.78 -24.38 1.35
CA LEU A 63 11.92 -24.38 2.55
C LEU A 63 12.04 -25.71 3.29
N ALA A 64 12.06 -26.84 2.59
CA ALA A 64 12.22 -28.17 3.17
C ALA A 64 13.60 -28.37 3.83
N GLU A 65 14.67 -27.87 3.19
CA GLU A 65 16.04 -27.92 3.71
C GLU A 65 16.22 -27.07 4.98
N LYS A 66 15.58 -25.89 5.05
CA LYS A 66 15.61 -25.01 6.24
C LYS A 66 14.74 -25.50 7.40
N LEU A 67 13.74 -26.35 7.14
CA LEU A 67 12.80 -26.84 8.15
C LEU A 67 13.20 -28.19 8.77
N GLY A 68 14.34 -28.79 8.39
CA GLY A 68 14.91 -29.94 9.09
C GLY A 68 13.99 -31.18 9.15
N ALA A 69 13.13 -31.39 8.15
CA ALA A 69 12.21 -32.52 8.14
C ALA A 69 12.90 -33.80 7.64
N THR A 70 13.19 -34.72 8.56
CA THR A 70 13.53 -36.11 8.23
C THR A 70 12.31 -36.80 7.60
N LYS A 71 12.59 -37.54 6.53
CA LYS A 71 11.64 -38.28 5.69
C LYS A 71 10.82 -39.29 6.51
N ALA A 72 9.48 -39.18 6.47
CA ALA A 72 8.57 -40.25 6.87
C ALA A 72 7.74 -40.72 5.65
N ALA A 73 7.74 -42.03 5.42
CA ALA A 73 6.98 -42.73 4.39
C ALA A 73 5.49 -42.91 4.81
N PRO A 74 4.57 -43.27 3.89
CA PRO A 74 3.16 -42.92 3.98
C PRO A 74 2.32 -43.93 4.78
N SER A 75 1.27 -43.47 5.45
CA SER A 75 0.18 -44.32 5.93
C SER A 75 -1.19 -43.73 5.62
N ASN A 76 -2.08 -44.63 5.21
CA ASN A 76 -3.39 -44.41 4.59
C ASN A 76 -4.49 -43.94 5.57
N PRO A 77 -5.65 -43.46 5.07
CA PRO A 77 -6.68 -42.79 5.85
C PRO A 77 -7.69 -43.78 6.44
N ASN A 78 -7.98 -43.67 7.74
CA ASN A 78 -9.33 -43.79 8.32
C ASN A 78 -9.33 -43.81 9.88
N VAL A 79 -10.43 -43.27 10.44
CA VAL A 79 -10.96 -43.36 11.82
C VAL A 79 -10.20 -42.49 12.88
N VAL A 80 -10.78 -41.74 13.84
CA VAL A 80 -11.97 -41.92 14.69
C VAL A 80 -12.43 -40.61 15.38
N ARG A 81 -13.75 -40.37 15.34
CA ARG A 81 -14.75 -39.78 16.30
C ARG A 81 -14.50 -38.46 17.05
N VAL A 82 -15.53 -37.61 16.94
CA VAL A 82 -15.92 -36.55 17.88
C VAL A 82 -17.02 -37.07 18.81
N ALA A 83 -16.95 -36.74 20.10
CA ALA A 83 -18.09 -36.79 21.01
C ALA A 83 -18.25 -35.43 21.70
N ALA A 84 -19.48 -34.92 21.68
CA ALA A 84 -19.92 -33.70 22.34
C ALA A 84 -20.76 -34.05 23.58
N ARG A 85 -20.74 -33.22 24.62
CA ARG A 85 -21.90 -32.45 25.14
C ARG A 85 -21.63 -31.79 26.50
N ALA A 86 -22.48 -30.80 26.77
CA ALA A 86 -22.43 -29.72 27.74
C ALA A 86 -23.13 -29.99 29.10
N SER A 87 -23.14 -28.92 29.92
CA SER A 87 -24.10 -28.53 31.01
C SER A 87 -23.71 -29.02 32.43
N ALA A 88 -23.87 -28.33 33.56
CA ALA A 88 -24.50 -27.05 33.95
C ALA A 88 -24.05 -26.62 35.39
N GLU A 89 -24.21 -25.35 35.73
CA GLU A 89 -24.28 -24.68 37.07
C GLU A 89 -25.55 -25.13 37.89
N PRO A 90 -25.77 -24.84 39.21
CA PRO A 90 -25.56 -23.52 39.87
C PRO A 90 -25.28 -23.42 41.41
N GLY A 91 -24.83 -22.23 41.87
CA GLY A 91 -25.53 -21.44 42.92
C GLY A 91 -25.08 -21.40 44.41
N HIS A 92 -25.00 -20.14 44.92
CA HIS A 92 -25.28 -19.62 46.28
C HIS A 92 -24.19 -19.45 47.37
N ALA A 93 -24.12 -18.22 47.92
CA ALA A 93 -23.46 -17.77 49.15
C ALA A 93 -24.46 -17.70 50.34
N PRO A 94 -24.01 -17.54 51.60
CA PRO A 94 -24.06 -16.20 52.25
C PRO A 94 -22.96 -15.92 53.32
N ALA A 95 -23.03 -14.73 53.94
CA ALA A 95 -22.05 -14.07 54.84
C ALA A 95 -22.37 -14.15 56.37
N ALA A 96 -21.37 -13.91 57.24
CA ALA A 96 -21.43 -13.45 58.66
C ALA A 96 -19.99 -13.21 59.21
N THR A 97 -19.51 -11.99 59.54
CA THR A 97 -19.54 -11.14 60.78
C THR A 97 -18.55 -11.44 61.93
N ALA A 98 -17.85 -10.36 62.36
CA ALA A 98 -17.31 -10.00 63.71
C ALA A 98 -16.06 -10.74 64.26
N ALA A 99 -15.18 -10.21 65.13
CA ALA A 99 -14.73 -8.91 65.63
C ALA A 99 -13.60 -9.17 66.70
N ALA A 100 -12.88 -8.12 67.13
CA ALA A 100 -12.03 -8.00 68.35
C ALA A 100 -10.64 -8.69 68.36
N ALA A 101 -9.58 -8.21 69.04
CA ALA A 101 -9.23 -6.97 69.73
C ALA A 101 -7.69 -6.99 70.02
N ALA A 102 -7.13 -5.82 70.32
CA ALA A 102 -5.71 -5.54 70.54
C ALA A 102 -5.16 -5.96 71.93
N HIS A 103 -3.83 -6.09 72.06
CA HIS A 103 -3.06 -5.48 73.16
C HIS A 103 -1.53 -5.47 72.90
N ALA A 104 -0.89 -4.44 73.43
CA ALA A 104 0.48 -3.98 73.19
C ALA A 104 1.48 -4.35 74.31
N ALA A 105 2.78 -4.32 74.03
CA ALA A 105 3.82 -3.92 75.01
C ALA A 105 5.19 -3.56 74.34
N ARG A 106 5.73 -2.41 74.75
CA ARG A 106 7.09 -1.83 74.58
C ARG A 106 8.11 -2.53 75.52
N ALA A 107 9.44 -2.43 75.49
CA ALA A 107 10.52 -1.77 74.73
C ALA A 107 11.88 -2.32 75.24
N ALA A 108 12.98 -2.17 74.47
CA ALA A 108 14.31 -1.66 74.91
C ALA A 108 15.41 -1.92 73.85
N ALA A 109 16.29 -0.93 73.63
CA ALA A 109 17.41 -0.96 72.67
C ALA A 109 18.77 -1.04 73.38
N PRO A 110 19.84 -1.43 72.64
CA PRO A 110 21.06 -0.60 72.61
C PRO A 110 21.64 -0.39 71.18
N ARG A 111 22.34 0.73 71.01
CA ARG A 111 23.09 1.20 69.80
C ARG A 111 24.59 0.80 69.89
N PRO A 112 25.47 1.10 68.90
CA PRO A 112 25.31 1.15 67.43
C PRO A 112 26.42 0.34 66.69
N ARG A 113 26.22 0.03 65.40
CA ARG A 113 27.34 -0.18 64.46
C ARG A 113 26.95 0.30 63.06
N ALA A 114 27.96 0.77 62.34
CA ALA A 114 27.89 1.76 61.27
C ALA A 114 27.10 1.37 60.00
N ALA A 115 26.40 2.39 59.48
CA ALA A 115 26.14 2.76 58.08
C ALA A 115 26.00 1.66 57.01
N ALA A 116 24.76 1.49 56.52
CA ALA A 116 24.49 1.31 55.10
C ALA A 116 23.26 2.15 54.75
N ALA A 117 23.40 2.98 53.73
CA ALA A 117 22.42 4.00 53.34
C ALA A 117 21.13 3.38 52.78
N HIS A 118 20.06 4.16 52.94
CA HIS A 118 18.70 3.89 52.49
C HIS A 118 18.62 3.44 51.02
N ASP A 119 17.89 2.34 50.79
CA ASP A 119 17.25 2.06 49.51
C ASP A 119 16.30 3.22 49.18
N ALA A 120 16.73 4.06 48.25
CA ALA A 120 15.82 4.94 47.53
C ALA A 120 14.92 4.07 46.65
N PRO A 121 13.60 4.35 46.55
CA PRO A 121 12.78 3.72 45.54
C PRO A 121 13.40 4.06 44.17
N GLY A 122 13.77 3.01 43.44
CA GLY A 122 14.38 3.12 42.13
C GLY A 122 13.58 4.08 41.25
N ALA A 123 14.31 5.00 40.60
CA ALA A 123 13.76 5.83 39.54
C ALA A 123 12.95 4.93 38.58
N PRO A 124 11.79 5.41 38.07
CA PRO A 124 11.06 4.63 37.07
C PRO A 124 12.04 4.32 35.95
N GLU A 125 12.14 3.04 35.59
CA GLU A 125 12.83 2.66 34.36
C GLU A 125 12.35 3.62 33.28
N ALA A 126 13.28 4.21 32.55
CA ALA A 126 12.99 5.01 31.38
C ALA A 126 12.28 4.08 30.38
N GLY A 127 10.95 3.98 30.54
CA GLY A 127 10.11 3.10 29.76
C GLY A 127 10.36 3.44 28.31
N HIS A 128 10.74 2.43 27.53
CA HIS A 128 10.86 2.57 26.08
C HIS A 128 9.61 3.31 25.59
N ALA A 129 9.78 4.54 25.14
CA ALA A 129 8.67 5.38 24.70
C ALA A 129 7.82 4.54 23.74
N ALA A 130 6.53 4.36 24.05
CA ALA A 130 5.68 3.41 23.37
C ALA A 130 5.77 3.62 21.85
N HIS A 131 6.22 2.58 21.14
CA HIS A 131 6.26 2.58 19.70
C HIS A 131 4.81 2.54 19.18
N TRP A 132 4.49 3.38 18.20
CA TRP A 132 3.15 3.40 17.62
C TRP A 132 2.90 2.12 16.81
N SER A 133 1.64 1.76 16.64
CA SER A 133 1.19 0.61 15.84
C SER A 133 -0.27 0.84 15.43
N TYR A 134 -0.90 -0.16 14.81
CA TYR A 134 -2.33 -0.12 14.49
C TYR A 134 -3.21 -0.79 15.55
N GLU A 135 -2.63 -1.38 16.60
CA GLU A 135 -3.34 -2.21 17.59
C GLU A 135 -2.80 -2.03 19.02
N GLY A 136 -3.61 -2.41 20.01
CA GLY A 136 -3.21 -2.38 21.42
C GLY A 136 -2.90 -0.98 21.93
N ALA A 137 -1.96 -0.89 22.89
CA ALA A 137 -1.54 0.39 23.49
C ALA A 137 -0.88 1.36 22.48
N GLY A 138 -0.34 0.81 21.38
CA GLY A 138 0.25 1.56 20.27
C GLY A 138 -0.77 2.06 19.24
N GLY A 139 -2.06 1.74 19.39
CA GLY A 139 -3.07 1.94 18.36
C GLY A 139 -3.50 3.40 18.09
N PRO A 140 -4.26 3.64 17.00
CA PRO A 140 -4.57 4.98 16.50
C PRO A 140 -5.30 5.92 17.46
N SER A 141 -6.11 5.39 18.38
CA SER A 141 -6.80 6.19 19.40
C SER A 141 -5.85 6.83 20.41
N GLY A 142 -4.65 6.26 20.60
CA GLY A 142 -3.66 6.72 21.56
C GLY A 142 -2.52 7.55 20.95
N TRP A 143 -2.37 7.58 19.62
CA TRP A 143 -1.20 8.18 18.95
C TRP A 143 -0.87 9.60 19.44
N GLY A 144 -1.88 10.46 19.58
CA GLY A 144 -1.67 11.85 19.98
C GLY A 144 -1.17 12.05 21.41
N ALA A 145 -1.28 11.03 22.26
CA ALA A 145 -0.80 11.06 23.65
C ALA A 145 0.58 10.41 23.81
N MET A 146 1.11 9.74 22.79
CA MET A 146 2.38 8.99 22.91
C MET A 146 3.59 9.90 23.00
N LYS A 147 3.61 10.97 22.19
CA LYS A 147 4.71 11.92 22.10
C LYS A 147 4.18 13.31 21.76
N PRO A 148 4.82 14.40 22.23
CA PRO A 148 4.41 15.76 21.90
C PRO A 148 4.32 16.03 20.40
N GLU A 149 5.24 15.50 19.60
CA GLU A 149 5.23 15.65 18.14
C GLU A 149 4.03 14.98 17.45
N PHE A 150 3.33 14.06 18.12
CA PHE A 150 2.16 13.37 17.57
C PHE A 150 0.84 14.06 17.94
N ALA A 151 0.87 15.19 18.66
CA ALA A 151 -0.33 15.87 19.16
C ALA A 151 -1.38 16.16 18.07
N LYS A 152 -0.96 16.35 16.81
CA LYS A 152 -1.89 16.54 15.68
C LYS A 152 -2.77 15.33 15.39
N CYS A 153 -2.34 14.12 15.76
CA CYS A 153 -3.15 12.91 15.62
C CYS A 153 -4.45 12.95 16.44
N SER A 154 -4.50 13.74 17.52
CA SER A 154 -5.71 13.92 18.36
C SER A 154 -6.33 15.31 18.26
N THR A 155 -5.53 16.35 18.05
CA THR A 155 -5.98 17.76 18.04
C THR A 155 -6.21 18.33 16.63
N GLY A 156 -5.76 17.63 15.58
CA GLY A 156 -5.94 18.04 14.19
C GLY A 156 -7.42 18.08 13.79
N THR A 157 -7.79 19.06 12.98
CA THR A 157 -9.17 19.26 12.49
C THR A 157 -9.33 18.93 11.00
N ARG A 158 -8.21 18.76 10.29
CA ARG A 158 -8.12 18.41 8.87
C ARG A 158 -7.38 17.10 8.68
N GLN A 159 -7.71 16.10 9.48
CA GLN A 159 -7.05 14.80 9.48
C GLN A 159 -7.53 13.90 8.32
N SER A 160 -6.65 13.01 7.89
CA SER A 160 -6.91 11.91 6.93
C SER A 160 -6.77 10.56 7.64
N PRO A 161 -7.42 9.48 7.16
CA PRO A 161 -8.29 9.42 5.97
C PRO A 161 -9.71 9.93 6.25
N ILE A 162 -10.52 10.08 5.19
CA ILE A 162 -11.94 10.47 5.29
C ILE A 162 -12.84 9.54 4.49
N ASP A 163 -14.13 9.57 4.83
CA ASP A 163 -15.21 9.01 4.02
C ASP A 163 -15.73 10.11 3.08
N ILE A 164 -15.54 9.93 1.78
CA ILE A 164 -15.90 10.89 0.73
C ILE A 164 -17.34 10.59 0.31
N ARG A 165 -18.30 11.39 0.78
CA ARG A 165 -19.73 11.19 0.50
C ARG A 165 -20.33 12.15 -0.52
N GLU A 166 -19.77 13.34 -0.63
CA GLU A 166 -20.31 14.40 -1.48
C GLU A 166 -19.12 15.17 -2.07
N GLY A 167 -18.82 14.88 -3.34
CA GLY A 167 -17.87 15.64 -4.13
C GLY A 167 -18.57 16.80 -4.84
N ILE A 168 -18.06 18.01 -4.69
CA ILE A 168 -18.51 19.12 -5.52
C ILE A 168 -17.80 18.98 -6.86
N LYS A 169 -18.58 18.62 -7.88
CA LYS A 169 -18.12 18.59 -9.26
C LYS A 169 -17.66 19.97 -9.67
N VAL A 170 -16.37 20.07 -9.99
CA VAL A 170 -15.77 21.28 -10.51
C VAL A 170 -14.85 20.90 -11.65
N GLN A 171 -14.65 21.83 -12.58
CA GLN A 171 -13.65 21.65 -13.62
C GLN A 171 -12.26 21.79 -12.99
N LEU A 172 -11.68 20.66 -12.60
CA LEU A 172 -10.31 20.56 -12.14
C LEU A 172 -9.38 20.31 -13.31
N ASP A 173 -8.16 20.85 -13.20
CA ASP A 173 -7.07 20.44 -14.08
C ASP A 173 -6.78 18.94 -13.86
N PRO A 174 -6.57 18.17 -14.94
CA PRO A 174 -6.09 16.80 -14.83
C PRO A 174 -4.76 16.76 -14.07
N VAL A 175 -4.58 15.75 -13.22
CA VAL A 175 -3.25 15.46 -12.68
C VAL A 175 -2.39 14.95 -13.83
N GLN A 176 -1.30 15.66 -14.13
CA GLN A 176 -0.35 15.24 -15.15
C GLN A 176 0.65 14.30 -14.50
N PHE A 177 0.73 13.07 -15.02
CA PHE A 177 1.67 12.06 -14.54
C PHE A 177 2.87 12.00 -15.47
N ASP A 178 4.06 12.30 -14.93
CA ASP A 178 5.34 12.08 -15.61
C ASP A 178 6.08 10.96 -14.88
N TYR A 179 5.60 9.74 -15.11
CA TYR A 179 6.18 8.52 -14.57
C TYR A 179 6.90 7.75 -15.67
N ARG A 180 8.04 7.17 -15.31
CA ARG A 180 8.91 6.40 -16.19
C ARG A 180 9.42 5.14 -15.49
N PRO A 181 9.76 4.08 -16.24
CA PRO A 181 10.42 2.91 -15.67
C PRO A 181 11.63 3.30 -14.83
N SER A 182 11.61 2.93 -13.56
CA SER A 182 12.61 3.38 -12.58
C SER A 182 13.08 2.24 -11.68
N GLY A 183 14.35 2.32 -11.25
CA GLY A 183 14.85 1.44 -10.19
C GLY A 183 14.11 1.71 -8.87
N PHE A 184 14.00 0.68 -8.03
CA PHE A 184 13.26 0.79 -6.78
C PHE A 184 13.85 -0.13 -5.70
N ARG A 185 13.52 0.18 -4.45
CA ARG A 185 13.86 -0.61 -3.27
C ARG A 185 12.61 -0.86 -2.45
N VAL A 186 12.49 -2.04 -1.85
CA VAL A 186 11.33 -2.44 -1.06
C VAL A 186 11.78 -2.60 0.40
N ILE A 187 11.03 -2.02 1.33
CA ILE A 187 11.20 -2.19 2.77
C ILE A 187 9.87 -2.58 3.41
N ASP A 188 9.92 -3.58 4.27
CA ASP A 188 8.89 -3.79 5.28
C ASP A 188 9.32 -2.98 6.50
N ASN A 189 8.71 -1.82 6.73
CA ASN A 189 9.12 -0.89 7.79
C ASN A 189 8.47 -1.17 9.15
N GLY A 190 7.81 -2.33 9.31
CA GLY A 190 7.05 -2.68 10.50
C GLY A 190 5.62 -2.14 10.55
N HIS A 191 5.24 -1.25 9.62
CA HIS A 191 3.92 -0.64 9.52
C HIS A 191 3.25 -0.84 8.16
N THR A 192 4.05 -1.03 7.13
CA THR A 192 3.61 -1.28 5.74
C THR A 192 4.76 -1.89 4.94
N VAL A 193 4.42 -2.42 3.77
CA VAL A 193 5.37 -2.54 2.65
C VAL A 193 5.47 -1.16 1.98
N GLN A 194 6.66 -0.57 2.00
CA GLN A 194 6.98 0.70 1.36
C GLN A 194 7.98 0.46 0.22
N VAL A 195 7.83 1.22 -0.85
CA VAL A 195 8.66 1.16 -2.03
C VAL A 195 9.27 2.53 -2.30
N ASN A 196 10.58 2.63 -2.18
CA ASN A 196 11.35 3.81 -2.49
C ASN A 196 11.74 3.76 -3.97
N VAL A 197 11.33 4.77 -4.75
CA VAL A 197 11.52 4.82 -6.20
C VAL A 197 12.66 5.79 -6.53
N ALA A 198 13.49 5.44 -7.51
CA ALA A 198 14.53 6.33 -7.99
C ALA A 198 13.95 7.67 -8.50
N ALA A 199 14.74 8.72 -8.37
CA ALA A 199 14.31 10.09 -8.65
C ALA A 199 13.87 10.31 -10.12
N GLY A 200 13.02 11.32 -10.28
CA GLY A 200 12.58 11.86 -11.57
C GLY A 200 11.28 11.28 -12.11
N ASN A 201 10.47 10.68 -11.24
CA ASN A 201 9.03 10.53 -11.45
C ASN A 201 8.33 11.69 -10.73
N SER A 202 7.29 12.26 -11.31
CA SER A 202 6.58 13.38 -10.72
C SER A 202 5.12 13.47 -11.15
N ILE A 203 4.36 14.28 -10.44
CA ILE A 203 3.07 14.79 -10.90
C ILE A 203 3.11 16.31 -11.02
N GLU A 204 2.28 16.86 -11.92
CA GLU A 204 1.95 18.27 -11.95
C GLU A 204 0.45 18.45 -11.75
N VAL A 205 0.08 19.29 -10.78
CA VAL A 205 -1.32 19.56 -10.42
C VAL A 205 -1.44 20.97 -9.84
N MET A 206 -2.47 21.70 -10.25
CA MET A 206 -2.71 23.10 -9.83
C MET A 206 -1.47 24.01 -10.02
N GLY A 207 -0.76 23.82 -11.15
CA GLY A 207 0.44 24.58 -11.51
C GLY A 207 1.66 24.32 -10.63
N ARG A 208 1.71 23.19 -9.91
CA ARG A 208 2.85 22.79 -9.08
C ARG A 208 3.31 21.39 -9.42
N ARG A 209 4.63 21.23 -9.49
CA ARG A 209 5.31 19.94 -9.63
C ARG A 209 5.59 19.34 -8.26
N TYR A 210 5.26 18.07 -8.08
CA TYR A 210 5.63 17.26 -6.93
C TYR A 210 6.39 16.01 -7.38
N ASP A 211 7.62 15.84 -6.91
CA ASP A 211 8.41 14.67 -7.23
C ASP A 211 7.99 13.49 -6.35
N LEU A 212 7.86 12.30 -6.96
CA LEU A 212 7.54 11.07 -6.25
C LEU A 212 8.71 10.69 -5.33
N VAL A 213 8.38 10.39 -4.08
CA VAL A 213 9.35 9.97 -3.05
C VAL A 213 9.26 8.47 -2.82
N GLN A 214 8.04 7.97 -2.61
CA GLN A 214 7.76 6.57 -2.31
C GLN A 214 6.29 6.25 -2.58
N PHE A 215 5.96 4.96 -2.60
CA PHE A 215 4.58 4.54 -2.39
C PHE A 215 4.51 3.38 -1.40
N HIS A 216 3.36 3.19 -0.78
CA HIS A 216 3.12 2.14 0.22
C HIS A 216 1.65 1.69 0.21
N PHE A 217 1.33 0.67 0.99
CA PHE A 217 0.04 -0.02 0.93
C PHE A 217 -0.66 -0.07 2.28
N HIS A 218 -1.98 0.07 2.26
CA HIS A 218 -2.83 -0.19 3.41
C HIS A 218 -3.89 -1.24 3.10
N ARG A 219 -4.23 -2.02 4.12
CA ARG A 219 -5.31 -3.00 4.15
C ARG A 219 -6.09 -2.89 5.46
N PRO A 220 -7.43 -2.75 5.40
CA PRO A 220 -8.22 -2.41 4.20
C PRO A 220 -7.89 -1.00 3.66
N SER A 221 -8.61 -0.47 2.68
CA SER A 221 -8.40 0.92 2.27
C SER A 221 -8.60 1.90 3.44
N GLU A 222 -7.73 2.89 3.53
CA GLU A 222 -7.86 3.98 4.50
C GLU A 222 -9.04 4.89 4.13
N GLU A 223 -9.07 5.37 2.88
CA GLU A 223 -10.18 6.14 2.35
C GLU A 223 -11.43 5.29 2.12
N ARG A 224 -12.59 5.95 2.20
CA ARG A 224 -13.88 5.41 1.77
C ARG A 224 -14.53 6.34 0.75
N ILE A 225 -15.37 5.78 -0.10
CA ILE A 225 -16.24 6.54 -1.02
C ILE A 225 -17.67 6.09 -0.74
N ASP A 226 -18.56 7.01 -0.40
CA ASP A 226 -19.96 6.77 -0.04
C ASP A 226 -20.13 5.67 1.02
N GLY A 227 -19.26 5.66 2.02
CA GLY A 227 -19.22 4.65 3.09
C GLY A 227 -18.59 3.31 2.69
N ARG A 228 -18.31 3.08 1.41
CA ARG A 228 -17.67 1.86 0.91
C ARG A 228 -16.17 1.88 1.20
N GLN A 229 -15.72 0.82 1.88
CA GLN A 229 -14.30 0.51 2.05
C GLN A 229 -13.86 -0.52 0.99
N PHE A 230 -12.66 -0.35 0.45
CA PHE A 230 -12.06 -1.18 -0.59
C PHE A 230 -11.11 -2.20 0.04
N ASP A 231 -10.75 -3.26 -0.71
CA ASP A 231 -9.89 -4.33 -0.18
C ASP A 231 -8.52 -3.79 0.25
N MET A 232 -7.91 -2.89 -0.53
CA MET A 232 -6.62 -2.25 -0.22
C MET A 232 -6.55 -0.82 -0.81
N VAL A 233 -5.54 -0.03 -0.42
CA VAL A 233 -5.17 1.23 -1.07
C VAL A 233 -3.65 1.31 -1.22
N ALA A 234 -3.17 1.90 -2.32
CA ALA A 234 -1.79 2.32 -2.48
C ALA A 234 -1.70 3.85 -2.40
N HIS A 235 -0.82 4.37 -1.56
CA HIS A 235 -0.55 5.80 -1.43
C HIS A 235 0.77 6.15 -2.08
N LEU A 236 0.73 6.95 -3.15
CA LEU A 236 1.91 7.47 -3.85
C LEU A 236 2.21 8.86 -3.30
N VAL A 237 3.30 8.97 -2.55
CA VAL A 237 3.68 10.18 -1.81
C VAL A 237 4.66 10.99 -2.63
N HIS A 238 4.29 12.24 -2.87
CA HIS A 238 5.07 13.22 -3.62
C HIS A 238 5.40 14.42 -2.76
N LYS A 239 6.45 15.13 -3.13
CA LYS A 239 6.94 16.32 -2.43
C LYS A 239 7.43 17.36 -3.43
N ASP A 240 7.09 18.62 -3.22
CA ASP A 240 7.62 19.72 -4.04
C ASP A 240 8.91 20.32 -3.46
N ALA A 241 9.45 21.33 -4.14
CA ALA A 241 10.70 22.00 -3.77
C ALA A 241 10.64 22.68 -2.39
N GLU A 242 9.45 23.10 -1.93
CA GLU A 242 9.22 23.70 -0.61
C GLU A 242 8.89 22.66 0.48
N GLY A 243 8.87 21.38 0.14
CA GLY A 243 8.58 20.29 1.07
C GLY A 243 7.10 20.03 1.32
N ARG A 244 6.20 20.65 0.55
CA ARG A 244 4.75 20.38 0.65
C ARG A 244 4.46 19.01 0.04
N LEU A 245 3.53 18.29 0.65
CA LEU A 245 3.21 16.93 0.26
C LEU A 245 1.93 16.85 -0.57
N ALA A 246 1.97 15.98 -1.57
CA ALA A 246 0.80 15.55 -2.33
C ALA A 246 0.73 14.03 -2.37
N VAL A 247 -0.43 13.44 -2.08
CA VAL A 247 -0.64 12.00 -2.06
C VAL A 247 -1.70 11.62 -3.08
N VAL A 248 -1.34 10.72 -3.99
CA VAL A 248 -2.30 10.05 -4.87
C VAL A 248 -2.68 8.73 -4.23
N ALA A 249 -3.96 8.56 -3.91
CA ALA A 249 -4.51 7.31 -3.39
C ALA A 249 -5.15 6.52 -4.52
N VAL A 250 -4.63 5.32 -4.76
CA VAL A 250 -5.18 4.36 -5.72
C VAL A 250 -5.87 3.26 -4.95
N LEU A 251 -7.20 3.21 -5.04
CA LEU A 251 -8.01 2.18 -4.41
C LEU A 251 -7.86 0.86 -5.17
N LEU A 252 -7.79 -0.27 -4.44
CA LEU A 252 -7.69 -1.59 -5.04
C LEU A 252 -8.85 -2.48 -4.58
N ASP A 253 -9.54 -3.08 -5.55
CA ASP A 253 -10.62 -4.04 -5.34
C ASP A 253 -10.23 -5.42 -5.87
N ARG A 254 -10.79 -6.46 -5.25
CA ARG A 254 -10.62 -7.82 -5.71
C ARG A 254 -11.00 -7.99 -7.19
N GLY A 255 -10.07 -8.53 -7.96
CA GLY A 255 -10.23 -8.79 -9.39
C GLY A 255 -9.04 -9.57 -9.95
N SER A 256 -8.59 -9.21 -11.14
CA SER A 256 -7.36 -9.72 -11.74
C SER A 256 -6.11 -9.31 -10.95
N ALA A 257 -5.03 -10.07 -11.06
CA ALA A 257 -3.76 -9.72 -10.45
C ALA A 257 -3.24 -8.36 -10.93
N GLN A 258 -2.73 -7.56 -9.99
CA GLN A 258 -2.13 -6.26 -10.24
C GLN A 258 -0.63 -6.46 -10.53
N PRO A 259 -0.09 -6.10 -11.72
CA PRO A 259 1.30 -6.36 -12.10
C PRO A 259 2.37 -5.66 -11.22
N ILE A 260 2.14 -4.40 -10.84
CA ILE A 260 3.00 -3.61 -9.95
C ILE A 260 3.04 -4.23 -8.55
N VAL A 261 1.89 -4.61 -8.00
CA VAL A 261 1.84 -5.33 -6.71
C VAL A 261 2.61 -6.64 -6.80
N GLN A 262 2.47 -7.40 -7.90
CA GLN A 262 3.22 -8.64 -8.07
C GLN A 262 4.74 -8.40 -8.11
N THR A 263 5.18 -7.38 -8.85
CA THR A 263 6.59 -7.01 -8.94
C THR A 263 7.16 -6.63 -7.57
N VAL A 264 6.40 -5.89 -6.76
CA VAL A 264 6.81 -5.57 -5.38
C VAL A 264 6.84 -6.84 -4.52
N TRP A 265 5.85 -7.73 -4.62
CA TRP A 265 5.73 -8.92 -3.77
C TRP A 265 6.87 -9.91 -4.05
N ASN A 266 7.33 -9.98 -5.30
CA ASN A 266 8.49 -10.75 -5.71
C ASN A 266 9.82 -10.23 -5.12
N ASN A 267 9.83 -9.02 -4.56
CA ASN A 267 11.01 -8.36 -3.98
C ASN A 267 10.80 -8.00 -2.50
N LEU A 268 9.84 -8.63 -1.81
CA LEU A 268 9.66 -8.42 -0.37
C LEU A 268 10.91 -8.82 0.42
N PRO A 269 11.34 -8.02 1.40
CA PRO A 269 12.43 -8.40 2.29
C PRO A 269 12.01 -9.60 3.17
N LEU A 270 13.00 -10.37 3.62
CA LEU A 270 12.77 -11.51 4.51
C LEU A 270 12.55 -11.08 5.96
N GLU A 271 13.15 -9.95 6.35
CA GLU A 271 13.10 -9.41 7.70
C GLU A 271 12.56 -7.97 7.69
N LYS A 272 11.90 -7.57 8.78
CA LYS A 272 11.41 -6.20 8.95
C LYS A 272 12.57 -5.25 9.20
N GLY A 273 12.51 -4.06 8.62
CA GLY A 273 13.56 -3.04 8.69
C GLY A 273 14.61 -3.16 7.58
N ASP A 274 14.69 -4.32 6.91
CA ASP A 274 15.59 -4.51 5.78
C ASP A 274 15.02 -3.87 4.51
N GLU A 275 15.85 -3.06 3.85
CA GLU A 275 15.53 -2.50 2.56
C GLU A 275 16.29 -3.22 1.45
N VAL A 276 15.56 -3.83 0.52
CA VAL A 276 16.10 -4.68 -0.55
C VAL A 276 16.01 -3.93 -1.89
N PRO A 277 17.13 -3.76 -2.63
CA PRO A 277 17.07 -3.25 -3.98
C PRO A 277 16.48 -4.32 -4.91
N ALA A 278 15.47 -3.95 -5.69
CA ALA A 278 14.84 -4.89 -6.60
C ALA A 278 15.66 -5.07 -7.87
N LYS A 279 15.54 -6.26 -8.48
CA LYS A 279 16.10 -6.52 -9.82
C LYS A 279 15.10 -6.06 -10.87
N GLY A 280 15.51 -5.10 -11.71
CA GLY A 280 14.69 -4.57 -12.80
C GLY A 280 14.17 -3.17 -12.53
N SER A 281 13.13 -2.78 -13.27
CA SER A 281 12.50 -1.47 -13.16
C SER A 281 11.00 -1.60 -12.92
N LEU A 282 10.41 -0.55 -12.36
CA LEU A 282 8.99 -0.42 -12.10
C LEU A 282 8.43 0.76 -12.90
N ASP A 283 7.36 0.52 -13.66
CA ASP A 283 6.60 1.58 -14.33
C ASP A 283 5.27 1.79 -13.62
N LEU A 284 5.20 2.85 -12.81
CA LEU A 284 4.02 3.14 -11.99
C LEU A 284 2.78 3.54 -12.79
N ASN A 285 2.90 3.84 -14.10
CA ASN A 285 1.73 4.03 -14.94
C ASN A 285 0.80 2.82 -14.94
N ALA A 286 1.35 1.61 -14.75
CA ALA A 286 0.57 0.37 -14.70
C ALA A 286 -0.18 0.15 -13.39
N LEU A 287 0.11 0.90 -12.32
CA LEU A 287 -0.68 0.85 -11.06
C LEU A 287 -1.96 1.69 -11.14
N LEU A 288 -2.05 2.50 -12.17
CA LEU A 288 -2.73 3.77 -12.16
C LEU A 288 -4.00 3.55 -13.04
N PRO A 289 -5.23 3.91 -12.60
CA PRO A 289 -6.45 3.57 -13.34
C PRO A 289 -6.51 4.23 -14.73
N PRO A 290 -7.15 3.61 -15.74
CA PRO A 290 -7.28 4.19 -17.08
C PRO A 290 -7.94 5.58 -17.06
N GLU A 291 -9.00 5.74 -16.28
CA GLU A 291 -9.62 7.03 -16.02
C GLU A 291 -8.93 7.72 -14.84
N ARG A 292 -8.48 8.96 -15.07
CA ARG A 292 -7.72 9.75 -14.09
C ARG A 292 -8.60 10.68 -13.26
N SER A 293 -9.90 10.42 -13.20
CA SER A 293 -10.81 11.26 -12.43
C SER A 293 -10.60 11.03 -10.92
N TYR A 294 -10.66 12.10 -10.14
CA TYR A 294 -10.24 12.08 -8.74
C TYR A 294 -11.08 13.00 -7.86
N PHE A 295 -11.13 12.66 -6.57
CA PHE A 295 -11.52 13.59 -5.51
C PHE A 295 -10.29 14.28 -4.96
N THR A 296 -10.40 15.55 -4.58
CA THR A 296 -9.30 16.27 -3.92
C THR A 296 -9.74 17.09 -2.72
N TYR A 297 -8.88 17.08 -1.71
CA TYR A 297 -9.04 17.82 -0.46
C TYR A 297 -7.68 18.05 0.21
N MET A 298 -7.61 19.04 1.10
CA MET A 298 -6.46 19.22 2.01
C MET A 298 -6.69 18.44 3.30
N GLY A 299 -5.78 17.53 3.61
CA GLY A 299 -5.83 16.61 4.74
C GLY A 299 -4.50 16.55 5.51
N SER A 300 -4.19 15.37 6.05
CA SER A 300 -2.96 15.09 6.80
C SER A 300 -2.25 13.83 6.31
N LEU A 301 -1.09 13.53 6.89
CA LEU A 301 -0.57 12.16 6.92
C LEU A 301 -1.53 11.26 7.72
N THR A 302 -1.64 9.99 7.32
CA THR A 302 -2.48 8.98 7.99
C THR A 302 -1.73 8.19 9.07
N THR A 303 -0.45 8.49 9.27
CA THR A 303 0.40 7.95 10.32
C THR A 303 1.02 9.08 11.14
N PRO A 304 1.47 8.81 12.38
CA PRO A 304 2.18 9.80 13.18
C PRO A 304 3.39 10.41 12.42
N PRO A 305 3.60 11.74 12.46
CA PRO A 305 2.99 12.72 13.38
C PRO A 305 1.62 13.29 12.96
N CYS A 306 0.98 12.73 11.94
CA CYS A 306 -0.32 13.16 11.42
C CYS A 306 -0.35 14.65 10.99
N SER A 307 0.78 15.13 10.47
CA SER A 307 0.94 16.51 9.98
C SER A 307 -0.12 16.86 8.93
N GLU A 308 -0.80 17.98 9.14
CA GLU A 308 -1.79 18.54 8.22
C GLU A 308 -1.12 19.30 7.06
N GLY A 309 -1.91 19.70 6.06
CA GLY A 309 -1.40 20.44 4.90
C GLY A 309 -0.97 19.54 3.75
N VAL A 310 -1.44 18.30 3.72
CA VAL A 310 -1.20 17.34 2.64
C VAL A 310 -2.31 17.46 1.59
N LEU A 311 -1.94 17.64 0.32
CA LEU A 311 -2.88 17.61 -0.79
C LEU A 311 -3.22 16.15 -1.12
N TRP A 312 -4.48 15.77 -0.98
CA TRP A 312 -4.96 14.44 -1.34
C TRP A 312 -5.62 14.44 -2.71
N MET A 313 -5.33 13.42 -3.52
CA MET A 313 -6.00 13.08 -4.77
C MET A 313 -6.39 11.61 -4.71
N VAL A 314 -7.66 11.32 -4.45
CA VAL A 314 -8.17 9.95 -4.37
C VAL A 314 -8.78 9.58 -5.71
N MET A 315 -8.16 8.62 -6.39
CA MET A 315 -8.65 8.15 -7.69
C MET A 315 -10.05 7.53 -7.53
N LYS A 316 -10.99 7.96 -8.39
CA LYS A 316 -12.38 7.50 -8.34
C LYS A 316 -12.52 6.04 -8.74
N GLN A 317 -11.79 5.64 -9.78
CA GLN A 317 -11.82 4.28 -10.29
C GLN A 317 -10.82 3.39 -9.54
N PRO A 318 -11.27 2.30 -8.87
CA PRO A 318 -10.36 1.34 -8.28
C PRO A 318 -9.66 0.51 -9.37
N VAL A 319 -8.47 0.03 -9.07
CA VAL A 319 -7.75 -0.96 -9.90
C VAL A 319 -7.92 -2.37 -9.31
N SER A 320 -7.77 -3.39 -10.15
CA SER A 320 -7.89 -4.78 -9.71
C SER A 320 -6.67 -5.23 -8.91
N ILE A 321 -6.89 -6.06 -7.88
CA ILE A 321 -5.87 -6.85 -7.16
C ILE A 321 -6.39 -8.28 -6.95
N SER A 322 -5.54 -9.30 -7.08
CA SER A 322 -6.03 -10.68 -6.88
C SER A 322 -6.22 -11.04 -5.42
N GLN A 323 -7.06 -12.05 -5.16
CA GLN A 323 -7.26 -12.60 -3.81
C GLN A 323 -5.95 -13.08 -3.19
N GLU A 324 -5.05 -13.67 -3.98
CA GLU A 324 -3.75 -14.17 -3.54
C GLU A 324 -2.83 -13.03 -3.12
N GLN A 325 -2.82 -11.92 -3.88
CA GLN A 325 -2.03 -10.74 -3.54
C GLN A 325 -2.51 -10.09 -2.24
N ILE A 326 -3.84 -9.96 -2.08
CA ILE A 326 -4.46 -9.51 -0.81
C ILE A 326 -4.08 -10.46 0.33
N ALA A 327 -4.15 -11.78 0.10
CA ALA A 327 -3.85 -12.78 1.12
C ALA A 327 -2.39 -12.71 1.59
N ILE A 328 -1.43 -12.52 0.67
CA ILE A 328 -0.01 -12.33 1.02
C ILE A 328 0.14 -11.10 1.93
N PHE A 329 -0.42 -9.96 1.54
CA PHE A 329 -0.34 -8.74 2.35
C PHE A 329 -0.99 -8.90 3.72
N SER A 330 -2.16 -9.55 3.78
CA SER A 330 -2.91 -9.76 5.03
C SER A 330 -2.17 -10.59 6.07
N ARG A 331 -1.22 -11.44 5.64
CA ARG A 331 -0.37 -12.23 6.56
C ARG A 331 0.72 -11.37 7.18
N LEU A 332 1.19 -10.34 6.47
CA LEU A 332 2.16 -9.38 6.98
C LEU A 332 1.45 -8.33 7.85
N TYR A 333 0.31 -7.83 7.34
CA TYR A 333 -0.47 -6.74 7.91
C TYR A 333 -1.98 -7.07 7.86
N PRO A 334 -2.51 -7.71 8.93
CA PRO A 334 -3.95 -7.98 9.03
C PRO A 334 -4.79 -6.69 9.04
N MET A 335 -4.27 -5.65 9.69
CA MET A 335 -4.88 -4.34 9.78
C MET A 335 -3.76 -3.30 9.87
N ASN A 336 -3.66 -2.41 8.88
CA ASN A 336 -2.75 -1.27 8.94
C ASN A 336 -3.39 0.03 8.43
N ALA A 337 -4.71 0.15 8.52
CA ALA A 337 -5.43 1.37 8.15
C ALA A 337 -5.87 2.16 9.38
N ARG A 338 -5.60 3.46 9.40
CA ARG A 338 -6.13 4.40 10.39
C ARG A 338 -7.65 4.49 10.23
N PRO A 339 -8.43 4.56 11.33
CA PRO A 339 -9.87 4.83 11.25
C PRO A 339 -10.17 6.16 10.53
N ILE A 340 -11.33 6.22 9.88
CA ILE A 340 -11.85 7.43 9.23
C ILE A 340 -11.93 8.59 10.23
N GLN A 341 -11.48 9.76 9.78
CA GLN A 341 -11.52 11.01 10.53
C GLN A 341 -12.73 11.85 10.07
N SER A 342 -13.21 12.75 10.94
CA SER A 342 -14.29 13.66 10.59
C SER A 342 -13.92 14.52 9.38
N ALA A 343 -14.82 14.63 8.39
CA ALA A 343 -14.63 15.56 7.27
C ALA A 343 -14.61 17.03 7.73
N SER A 344 -15.14 17.37 8.92
CA SER A 344 -15.09 18.71 9.52
C SER A 344 -15.53 19.84 8.59
N GLY A 345 -16.55 19.61 7.76
CA GLY A 345 -17.06 20.59 6.80
C GLY A 345 -16.11 20.94 5.66
N ARG A 346 -15.04 20.14 5.43
CA ARG A 346 -14.12 20.34 4.32
C ARG A 346 -14.85 20.24 2.98
N LEU A 347 -14.55 21.19 2.11
CA LEU A 347 -14.94 21.11 0.71
C LEU A 347 -14.13 20.02 0.02
N ILE A 348 -14.80 18.96 -0.42
CA ILE A 348 -14.21 17.92 -1.26
C ILE A 348 -14.58 18.26 -2.70
N LYS A 349 -13.58 18.44 -3.56
CA LYS A 349 -13.80 18.70 -4.98
C LYS A 349 -13.72 17.39 -5.74
N GLU A 350 -14.53 17.26 -6.77
CA GLU A 350 -14.56 16.10 -7.66
C GLU A 350 -14.22 16.58 -9.08
N SER A 351 -13.28 15.91 -9.74
CA SER A 351 -13.02 16.16 -11.15
C SER A 351 -14.14 15.56 -12.02
N ASN A 352 -14.37 16.20 -13.17
CA ASN A 352 -15.27 15.69 -14.19
C ASN A 352 -14.85 14.30 -14.72
#